data_AF-A0A965BD23-F1
#
_entry.id   AF-A0A965BD23-F1
#
_cell.length_a   1.000
_cell.length_b   1.000
_cell.length_c   1.000
_cell.angle_alpha   90.00
_cell.angle_beta   90.00
_cell.angle_gamma   90.00
#
_symmetry.space_group_name_H-M   'P 1'
#
loop_
_entity.id
_entity.type
_entity.pdbx_description
1 polymer ?
#
loop_
_entity_poly.entity_id
_entity_poly.type
_entity_poly.pdbx_seq_one_letter_code
_entity_poly.pdbx_strand_id
1 'polypeptide(L)'
;MTKPLRTWLGDLSDARLIRLLEVRPDLAQPAPASITALAARATTRQSVIAAADELDFLRLAVLDALLTLGAGRSAVPAVDVDELLDGRASRQALSEALDDLRKRALV
;
A
#
# COMPACT_ATOMS: atom_id res chain seq x y z
N MET A 1 2.13 -14.99 8.99
CA MET A 1 3.49 -14.39 8.94
C MET A 1 3.56 -13.52 7.70
N THR A 2 3.79 -12.21 7.87
CA THR A 2 3.86 -11.26 6.77
C THR A 2 5.13 -11.49 5.97
N LYS A 3 5.00 -11.62 4.64
CA LYS A 3 6.15 -11.80 3.74
C LYS A 3 7.00 -10.53 3.71
N PRO A 4 8.35 -10.60 3.79
CA PRO A 4 9.20 -9.40 3.71
C PRO A 4 8.97 -8.63 2.40
N LEU A 5 8.93 -7.29 2.47
CA LEU A 5 8.62 -6.42 1.32
C LEU A 5 9.50 -6.70 0.09
N ARG A 6 10.80 -6.90 0.27
CA ARG A 6 11.72 -7.23 -0.83
C ARG A 6 11.30 -8.50 -1.59
N THR A 7 10.85 -9.53 -0.86
CA THR A 7 10.48 -10.81 -1.45
C THR A 7 9.10 -10.68 -2.07
N TRP A 8 8.21 -9.88 -1.50
CA TRP A 8 6.94 -9.56 -2.14
C TRP A 8 7.13 -8.81 -3.47
N LEU A 9 7.97 -7.78 -3.49
CA LEU A 9 8.32 -7.03 -4.69
C LEU A 9 9.01 -7.91 -5.75
N GLY A 10 9.89 -8.83 -5.34
CA GLY A 10 10.59 -9.74 -6.24
C GLY A 10 9.68 -10.76 -6.94
N ASP A 11 8.49 -11.03 -6.39
CA ASP A 11 7.50 -11.94 -6.99
C ASP A 11 6.48 -11.20 -7.87
N LEU A 12 6.51 -9.87 -7.90
CA LEU A 12 5.63 -9.10 -8.78
C LEU A 12 6.07 -9.26 -10.24
N SER A 13 5.10 -9.24 -11.15
CA SER A 13 5.39 -9.13 -12.57
C SER A 13 5.94 -7.74 -12.92
N ASP A 14 6.69 -7.66 -14.02
CA ASP A 14 7.23 -6.40 -14.55
C ASP A 14 6.15 -5.34 -14.72
N ALA A 15 4.97 -5.73 -15.23
CA ALA A 15 3.84 -4.81 -15.37
C ALA A 15 3.39 -4.22 -14.02
N ARG A 16 3.38 -5.02 -12.93
CA ARG A 16 3.03 -4.52 -11.59
C ARG A 16 4.13 -3.65 -11.00
N LEU A 17 5.40 -3.95 -11.26
CA LEU A 17 6.53 -3.11 -10.86
C LEU A 17 6.52 -1.77 -11.60
N ILE A 18 6.26 -1.76 -12.91
CA ILE A 18 6.10 -0.53 -13.70
C ILE A 18 4.95 0.30 -13.13
N ARG A 19 3.77 -0.30 -12.90
CA ARG A 19 2.65 0.41 -12.29
C ARG A 19 2.99 0.99 -10.92
N LEU A 20 3.73 0.26 -10.08
CA LEU A 20 4.21 0.79 -8.80
C LEU A 20 5.07 2.04 -9.01
N LEU A 21 6.02 2.02 -9.93
CA LEU A 21 6.90 3.17 -10.21
C LEU A 21 6.15 4.36 -10.83
N GLU A 22 5.10 4.11 -11.62
CA GLU A 22 4.23 5.16 -12.17
C GLU A 22 3.41 5.86 -11.07
N VAL A 23 2.84 5.11 -10.13
CA VAL A 23 2.04 5.67 -9.02
C VAL A 23 2.88 6.12 -7.83
N ARG A 24 4.19 5.83 -7.83
CA ARG A 24 5.15 6.22 -6.79
C ARG A 24 6.43 6.76 -7.43
N PRO A 25 6.39 7.97 -8.03
CA PRO A 25 7.55 8.54 -8.72
C PRO A 25 8.74 8.78 -7.77
N ASP A 26 8.50 8.93 -6.47
CA ASP A 26 9.53 8.98 -5.43
C ASP A 26 10.39 7.69 -5.39
N LEU A 27 9.81 6.56 -5.75
CA LEU A 27 10.52 5.29 -5.84
C LEU A 27 11.33 5.15 -7.12
N ALA A 28 10.97 5.87 -8.18
CA ALA A 28 11.65 5.82 -9.47
C ALA A 28 12.88 6.73 -9.53
N GLN A 29 13.02 7.71 -8.62
CA GLN A 29 14.04 8.75 -8.71
C GLN A 29 14.97 8.81 -7.49
N PRO A 30 16.28 8.56 -7.64
CA PRO A 30 16.97 8.05 -8.84
C PRO A 30 16.61 6.57 -9.11
N ALA A 31 16.78 6.08 -10.34
CA ALA A 31 16.42 4.70 -10.70
C ALA A 31 17.01 3.66 -9.71
N PRO A 32 16.18 2.77 -9.12
CA PRO A 32 16.67 1.78 -8.16
C PRO A 32 17.54 0.74 -8.87
N ALA A 33 18.73 0.47 -8.32
CA ALA A 33 19.67 -0.50 -8.89
C ALA A 33 19.24 -1.97 -8.68
N SER A 34 18.26 -2.23 -7.81
CA SER A 34 17.75 -3.57 -7.52
C SER A 34 16.42 -3.53 -6.77
N ILE A 35 15.72 -4.68 -6.69
CA ILE A 35 14.52 -4.85 -5.84
C ILE A 35 14.83 -4.58 -4.36
N THR A 36 16.03 -4.93 -3.89
CA THR A 36 16.45 -4.63 -2.51
C THR A 36 16.56 -3.12 -2.28
N ALA A 37 17.15 -2.37 -3.22
CA ALA A 37 17.23 -0.91 -3.13
C ALA A 37 15.83 -0.25 -3.18
N LEU A 38 14.95 -0.77 -4.05
CA LEU A 38 13.55 -0.34 -4.13
C LEU A 38 12.81 -0.57 -2.81
N ALA A 39 12.90 -1.77 -2.24
CA ALA A 39 12.27 -2.10 -0.96
C ALA A 39 12.80 -1.22 0.18
N ALA A 40 14.12 -1.01 0.26
CA ALA A 40 14.72 -0.15 1.27
C ALA A 40 14.20 1.28 1.16
N ARG A 41 14.15 1.84 -0.05
CA ARG A 41 13.61 3.19 -0.31
C ARG A 41 12.14 3.31 0.09
N ALA A 42 11.32 2.34 -0.29
CA ALA A 42 9.89 2.33 0.04
C ALA A 42 9.59 2.35 1.54
N THR A 43 10.50 1.82 2.37
CA THR A 43 10.37 1.86 3.84
C THR A 43 10.92 3.12 4.49
N THR A 44 11.54 4.03 3.73
CA THR A 44 12.06 5.28 4.30
C THR A 44 10.93 6.22 4.69
N ARG A 45 11.14 7.00 5.76
CA ARG A 45 10.17 8.01 6.22
C ARG A 45 9.75 8.97 5.10
N GLN A 46 10.70 9.44 4.29
CA GLN A 46 10.43 10.38 3.21
C GLN A 46 9.51 9.76 2.13
N SER A 47 9.75 8.49 1.81
CA SER A 47 8.96 7.75 0.82
C SER A 47 7.53 7.48 1.33
N VAL A 48 7.39 7.16 2.63
CA VAL A 48 6.07 7.00 3.27
C VAL A 48 5.29 8.32 3.28
N ILE A 49 5.94 9.45 3.57
CA ILE A 49 5.31 10.77 3.52
C ILE A 49 4.84 11.09 2.11
N ALA A 50 5.70 10.93 1.10
CA ALA A 50 5.33 11.15 -0.29
C ALA A 50 4.13 10.30 -0.71
N ALA A 51 4.09 9.03 -0.30
CA ALA A 51 2.96 8.15 -0.57
C ALA A 51 1.67 8.61 0.11
N ALA A 52 1.76 9.07 1.36
CA ALA A 52 0.63 9.52 2.16
C ALA A 52 0.06 10.87 1.67
N ASP A 53 0.91 11.78 1.19
CA ASP A 53 0.50 13.08 0.63
C ASP A 53 -0.38 12.93 -0.62
N GLU A 54 -0.27 11.80 -1.34
CA GLU A 54 -1.10 11.50 -2.52
C GLU A 54 -2.43 10.80 -2.18
N LEU A 55 -2.67 10.44 -0.91
CA LEU A 55 -3.89 9.74 -0.50
C LEU A 55 -5.02 10.71 -0.17
N ASP A 56 -6.23 10.35 -0.60
CA ASP A 56 -7.43 11.04 -0.16
C ASP A 56 -7.89 10.55 1.22
N PHE A 57 -8.91 11.23 1.75
CA PHE A 57 -9.48 10.93 3.06
C PHE A 57 -9.92 9.47 3.19
N LEU A 58 -10.53 8.89 2.14
CA LEU A 58 -10.99 7.50 2.18
C LEU A 58 -9.82 6.52 2.31
N ARG A 59 -8.77 6.68 1.51
CA ARG A 59 -7.58 5.82 1.59
C ARG A 59 -6.88 5.93 2.94
N LEU A 60 -6.81 7.13 3.52
CA LEU A 60 -6.28 7.33 4.86
C LEU A 60 -7.15 6.66 5.93
N ALA A 61 -8.47 6.77 5.83
CA ALA A 61 -9.40 6.09 6.75
C ALA A 61 -9.30 4.56 6.65
N VAL A 62 -9.13 4.01 5.44
CA VAL A 62 -8.90 2.57 5.24
C VAL A 62 -7.58 2.12 5.85
N LEU A 63 -6.50 2.89 5.71
CA LEU A 63 -5.22 2.60 6.38
C LEU A 63 -5.36 2.61 7.90
N ASP A 64 -6.04 3.61 8.47
CA ASP A 64 -6.28 3.71 9.90
C ASP A 64 -7.12 2.53 10.42
N ALA A 65 -8.15 2.13 9.68
CA ALA A 65 -8.95 0.94 9.98
C ALA A 65 -8.10 -0.35 9.97
N LEU A 66 -7.26 -0.55 8.95
CA LEU A 66 -6.35 -1.69 8.86
C LEU A 66 -5.36 -1.73 10.03
N LEU A 67 -4.81 -0.59 10.43
CA LEU A 67 -3.91 -0.48 11.58
C LEU A 67 -4.63 -0.80 12.90
N THR A 68 -5.86 -0.28 13.06
CA THR A 68 -6.72 -0.56 14.22
C THR A 68 -7.01 -2.06 14.34
N LEU A 69 -7.28 -2.73 13.22
CA LEU A 69 -7.51 -4.18 13.15
C LEU A 69 -6.21 -5.02 13.22
N GLY A 70 -5.04 -4.37 13.28
CA GLY A 70 -3.77 -5.05 13.47
C GLY A 70 -3.15 -5.66 12.21
N ALA A 71 -3.41 -5.07 11.03
CA ALA A 71 -2.87 -5.52 9.74
C ALA A 71 -1.32 -5.65 9.70
N GLY A 72 -0.61 -4.93 10.57
CA GLY A 72 0.84 -5.06 10.71
C GLY A 72 1.31 -6.40 11.30
N ARG A 73 0.41 -7.18 11.93
CA ARG A 73 0.72 -8.47 12.59
C ARG A 73 0.15 -9.67 11.83
N SER A 74 -1.05 -9.51 11.28
CA SER A 74 -1.79 -10.58 10.60
C SER A 74 -2.65 -10.01 9.47
N ALA A 75 -3.01 -10.85 8.51
CA ALA A 75 -3.95 -10.46 7.46
C ALA A 75 -5.31 -10.07 8.07
N VAL A 76 -5.90 -9.00 7.56
CA VAL A 76 -7.21 -8.49 7.96
C VAL A 76 -8.20 -8.70 6.81
N PRO A 77 -9.32 -9.42 7.03
CA PRO A 77 -10.42 -9.52 6.06
C PRO A 77 -10.98 -8.15 5.69
N ALA A 78 -11.32 -7.95 4.40
CA ALA A 78 -11.94 -6.69 3.96
C ALA A 78 -13.31 -6.43 4.59
N VAL A 79 -14.02 -7.49 5.02
CA VAL A 79 -15.30 -7.38 5.72
C VAL A 79 -15.14 -6.70 7.09
N ASP A 80 -14.07 -7.00 7.83
CA ASP A 80 -13.81 -6.36 9.13
C ASP A 80 -13.51 -4.86 8.96
N VAL A 81 -12.90 -4.48 7.83
CA VAL A 81 -12.71 -3.06 7.47
C VAL A 81 -14.03 -2.39 7.11
N ASP A 82 -14.89 -3.05 6.33
CA ASP A 82 -16.25 -2.58 5.98
C ASP A 82 -17.09 -2.36 7.24
N GLU A 83 -17.06 -3.32 8.17
CA GLU A 83 -17.74 -3.25 9.46
C GLU A 83 -17.21 -2.10 10.32
N LEU A 84 -15.89 -1.90 10.41
CA LEU A 84 -15.30 -0.80 11.19
C LEU A 84 -15.62 0.59 10.57
N LEU A 85 -15.73 0.66 9.24
CA LEU A 85 -16.15 1.88 8.55
C LEU A 85 -17.65 2.16 8.70
N ASP A 86 -18.46 1.18 9.11
CA ASP A 86 -19.88 1.34 9.50
C ASP A 86 -20.70 2.13 8.46
N GLY A 87 -20.62 1.72 7.19
CA GLY A 87 -21.38 2.34 6.09
C GLY A 87 -20.89 3.73 5.65
N ARG A 88 -19.79 4.25 6.20
CA ARG A 88 -19.17 5.52 5.77
C ARG A 88 -18.54 5.46 4.38
N ALA A 89 -18.38 4.27 3.81
CA ALA A 89 -17.97 4.04 2.42
C ALA A 89 -18.82 2.91 1.82
N SER A 90 -19.09 2.99 0.51
CA SER A 90 -19.68 1.86 -0.19
C SER A 90 -18.66 0.73 -0.34
N ARG A 91 -19.12 -0.53 -0.44
CA ARG A 91 -18.23 -1.68 -0.71
C ARG A 91 -17.39 -1.50 -1.98
N GLN A 92 -17.97 -0.86 -3.00
CA GLN A 92 -17.24 -0.54 -4.23
C GLN A 92 -16.10 0.44 -3.93
N ALA A 93 -16.39 1.55 -3.24
CA ALA A 93 -15.37 2.53 -2.88
C ALA A 93 -14.27 1.93 -1.98
N LEU A 94 -14.64 1.05 -1.05
CA LEU A 94 -13.67 0.30 -0.23
C LEU A 94 -12.78 -0.61 -1.09
N SER A 95 -13.37 -1.35 -2.03
CA SER A 95 -12.60 -2.23 -2.92
C SER A 95 -11.61 -1.45 -3.80
N GLU A 96 -12.04 -0.30 -4.34
CA GLU A 96 -11.21 0.59 -5.14
C GLU A 96 -10.09 1.22 -4.31
N ALA A 97 -10.38 1.63 -3.07
CA ALA A 97 -9.38 2.15 -2.14
C ALA A 97 -8.32 1.09 -1.78
N LEU A 98 -8.74 -0.14 -1.46
CA LEU A 98 -7.81 -1.25 -1.18
C LEU A 98 -6.94 -1.58 -2.39
N ASP A 99 -7.51 -1.60 -3.60
CA ASP A 99 -6.74 -1.84 -4.82
C ASP A 99 -5.74 -0.73 -5.12
N ASP A 100 -6.09 0.54 -4.85
CA ASP A 100 -5.17 1.66 -4.97
C ASP A 100 -4.00 1.56 -3.97
N LEU A 101 -4.30 1.27 -2.70
CA LEU A 101 -3.28 1.07 -1.67
C LEU A 101 -2.33 -0.09 -2.01
N ARG A 102 -2.84 -1.19 -2.58
CA ARG A 102 -2.02 -2.32 -3.07
C ARG A 102 -1.13 -1.93 -4.24
N LYS A 103 -1.64 -1.14 -5.19
CA LYS A 103 -0.83 -0.64 -6.33
C LYS A 103 0.34 0.22 -5.85
N ARG A 104 0.14 0.96 -4.75
CA ARG A 104 1.15 1.81 -4.10
C ARG A 104 2.07 1.07 -3.12
N ALA A 105 1.88 -0.24 -2.95
CA ALA A 105 2.58 -1.11 -2.00
C ALA A 105 2.46 -0.65 -0.53
N LEU A 106 1.27 -0.22 -0.12
CA LEU A 106 1.00 0.27 1.25
C LEU A 106 0.25 -0.75 2.12
N VAL A 107 -0.31 -1.82 1.55
CA VAL A 107 -1.08 -2.89 2.23
C VAL A 107 -0.85 -4.26 1.61
#